data_AF-A0A0F9G283-F1
#
_entry.id   AF-A0A0F9G283-F1
#
_cell.length_a   1.000
_cell.length_b   1.000
_cell.length_c   1.000
_cell.angle_alpha   90.00
_cell.angle_beta   90.00
_cell.angle_gamma   90.00
#
_symmetry.space_group_name_H-M   'P 1'
#
loop_
_entity.id
_entity.type
_entity.pdbx_description
1 polymer ?
#
loop_
_entity_poly.entity_id
_entity_poly.type
_entity_poly.pdbx_seq_one_letter_code
_entity_poly.pdbx_strand_id
1 'polypeptide(L)'
;MSKNHWMMFSTFAEQRHFIYPDRSTYYGVIINANMAAYAPDGMSDFVLTKTHEQRYLIDPQTHAFQHDPSHVTVLRDDGTRSLKRSIDRLANHYDGPIRKHAGRRPVLPAMFSEDEVLRELVERCIT
;
A
#
# COMPACT_ATOMS: atom_id res chain seq x y z
N MET A 1 -12.97 -7.15 28.02
CA MET A 1 -12.58 -5.81 27.52
C MET A 1 -12.94 -5.73 26.05
N SER A 2 -13.57 -4.65 25.57
CA SER A 2 -13.87 -4.53 24.14
C SER A 2 -12.58 -4.26 23.36
N LYS A 3 -12.44 -4.93 22.22
CA LYS A 3 -11.31 -4.78 21.29
C LYS A 3 -11.42 -3.42 20.60
N ASN A 4 -10.81 -2.38 21.17
CA ASN A 4 -10.90 -1.01 20.64
C ASN A 4 -9.65 -0.54 19.88
N HIS A 5 -8.71 -1.45 19.55
CA HIS A 5 -7.47 -1.06 18.89
C HIS A 5 -7.12 -1.98 17.72
N TRP A 6 -6.59 -1.36 16.66
CA TRP A 6 -6.11 -2.01 15.45
C TRP A 6 -4.58 -2.08 15.47
N MET A 7 -4.01 -3.20 15.03
CA MET A 7 -2.56 -3.29 14.80
C MET A 7 -2.22 -2.62 13.47
N MET A 8 -1.30 -1.66 13.48
CA MET A 8 -0.78 -1.06 12.26
C MET A 8 0.50 -1.79 11.82
N PHE A 9 0.49 -2.35 10.62
CA PHE A 9 1.62 -3.09 10.06
C PHE A 9 2.24 -2.31 8.90
N SER A 10 3.32 -1.59 9.20
CA SER A 10 3.95 -0.65 8.27
C SER A 10 5.24 -1.21 7.65
N THR A 11 5.98 -2.07 8.37
CA THR A 11 7.19 -2.71 7.86
C THR A 11 7.46 -4.07 8.50
N PHE A 12 8.11 -5.00 7.78
CA PHE A 12 8.51 -6.30 8.34
C PHE A 12 9.42 -6.17 9.57
N ALA A 13 10.18 -5.08 9.68
CA ALA A 13 11.03 -4.84 10.84
C ALA A 13 10.25 -4.70 12.17
N GLU A 14 8.96 -4.37 12.11
CA GLU A 14 8.09 -4.26 13.28
C GLU A 14 7.70 -5.63 13.84
N GLN A 15 7.75 -6.71 13.04
CA GLN A 15 7.38 -8.07 13.46
C GLN A 15 8.10 -8.53 14.73
N ARG A 16 9.38 -8.16 14.88
CA ARG A 16 10.20 -8.53 16.05
C ARG A 16 9.79 -7.82 17.35
N HIS A 17 9.00 -6.75 17.25
CA HIS A 17 8.55 -5.94 18.39
C HIS A 17 7.07 -6.15 18.69
N PHE A 18 6.31 -6.77 17.79
CA PHE A 18 4.99 -7.26 18.12
C PHE A 18 5.14 -8.46 19.06
N ILE A 19 4.70 -8.28 20.31
CA ILE A 19 4.18 -9.42 21.07
C ILE A 19 2.99 -9.87 20.24
N TYR A 20 3.17 -10.96 19.47
CA TYR A 20 2.11 -11.46 18.63
C TYR A 20 0.87 -11.61 19.51
N PRO A 21 -0.15 -10.80 19.25
CA PRO A 21 -1.28 -10.66 20.13
C PRO A 21 -1.89 -12.02 20.39
N ASP A 22 -2.23 -12.30 21.65
CA ASP A 22 -3.30 -13.25 21.90
C ASP A 22 -4.49 -12.83 21.03
N ARG A 23 -5.29 -13.80 20.55
CA ARG A 23 -6.49 -13.59 19.73
C ARG A 23 -7.41 -12.49 20.31
N SER A 24 -7.31 -12.23 21.62
CA SER A 24 -8.04 -11.22 22.37
C SER A 24 -7.51 -9.78 22.27
N THR A 25 -6.27 -9.55 21.84
CA THR A 25 -5.63 -8.23 21.93
C THR A 25 -6.23 -7.23 20.92
N TYR A 26 -6.09 -7.45 19.61
CA TYR A 26 -6.57 -6.48 18.60
C TYR A 26 -7.93 -6.85 18.00
N TYR A 27 -8.62 -5.83 17.48
CA TYR A 27 -9.83 -6.00 16.67
C TYR A 27 -9.50 -6.50 15.25
N GLY A 28 -8.40 -6.01 14.69
CA GLY A 28 -7.94 -6.32 13.34
C GLY A 28 -6.58 -5.71 13.04
N VAL A 29 -6.15 -5.85 11.78
CA VAL A 29 -4.86 -5.37 11.28
C VAL A 29 -5.06 -4.41 10.12
N ILE A 30 -4.34 -3.29 10.14
CA ILE A 30 -4.24 -2.37 9.01
C ILE A 30 -2.88 -2.59 8.36
N ILE A 31 -2.89 -2.94 7.08
CA ILE A 31 -1.72 -3.27 6.28
C ILE A 31 -1.49 -2.15 5.26
N ASN A 32 -0.26 -1.66 5.19
CA ASN A 32 0.13 -0.72 4.16
C ASN A 32 0.15 -1.38 2.76
N ALA A 33 -0.52 -0.81 1.74
CA ALA A 33 -0.54 -1.37 0.38
C ALA A 33 0.85 -1.53 -0.26
N ASN A 34 1.83 -0.67 0.07
CA ASN A 34 3.22 -0.87 -0.39
C ASN A 34 3.80 -2.18 0.14
N MET A 35 3.43 -2.60 1.36
CA MET A 35 3.90 -3.87 1.93
C MET A 35 3.29 -5.06 1.21
N ALA A 36 1.97 -5.02 0.97
CA ALA A 36 1.28 -6.03 0.17
C ALA A 36 1.86 -6.11 -1.26
N ALA A 37 2.14 -4.96 -1.88
CA ALA A 37 2.73 -4.89 -3.20
C ALA A 37 4.21 -5.31 -3.23
N TYR A 38 5.00 -5.03 -2.20
CA TYR A 38 6.42 -5.35 -2.17
C TYR A 38 6.67 -6.84 -1.97
N ALA A 39 5.98 -7.45 -1.00
CA ALA A 39 6.21 -8.82 -0.57
C ALA A 39 4.87 -9.57 -0.35
N PRO A 40 4.17 -9.90 -1.44
CA PRO A 40 2.85 -10.55 -1.36
C PRO A 40 2.92 -11.88 -0.61
N ASP A 41 3.90 -12.75 -0.90
CA ASP A 41 4.02 -14.06 -0.26
C ASP A 41 4.23 -13.97 1.26
N GLY A 42 5.12 -13.07 1.69
CA GLY A 42 5.37 -12.82 3.12
C GLY A 42 4.16 -12.20 3.82
N MET A 43 3.36 -11.40 3.11
CA MET A 43 2.11 -10.87 3.63
C MET A 43 1.03 -11.94 3.73
N SER A 44 0.91 -12.81 2.72
CA SER A 44 -0.02 -13.95 2.76
C SER A 44 0.30 -14.89 3.90
N ASP A 45 1.58 -15.25 4.10
CA ASP A 45 2.01 -16.07 5.22
C ASP A 45 1.70 -15.40 6.56
N PHE A 46 1.98 -14.09 6.71
CA PHE A 46 1.65 -13.34 7.91
C PHE A 46 0.14 -13.35 8.20
N VAL A 47 -0.70 -13.07 7.19
CA VAL A 47 -2.15 -13.04 7.36
C VAL A 47 -2.69 -14.42 7.74
N LEU A 48 -2.20 -15.48 7.08
CA LEU A 48 -2.66 -16.86 7.30
C LEU A 48 -2.14 -17.49 8.60
N THR A 49 -0.94 -17.15 9.03
CA THR A 49 -0.33 -17.81 10.19
C THR A 49 -0.45 -17.00 11.47
N LYS A 50 -0.34 -15.67 11.39
CA LYS A 50 -0.27 -14.79 12.56
C LYS A 50 -1.58 -14.07 12.85
N THR A 51 -2.43 -13.84 11.85
CA THR A 51 -3.62 -12.98 12.00
C THR A 51 -4.89 -13.60 11.40
N HIS A 52 -4.95 -14.91 11.20
CA HIS A 52 -6.01 -15.58 10.44
C HIS A 52 -7.43 -15.40 10.99
N GLU A 53 -7.58 -15.13 12.29
CA GLU A 53 -8.88 -14.88 12.93
C GLU A 53 -9.20 -13.39 13.05
N GLN A 54 -8.28 -12.52 12.61
CA GLN A 54 -8.42 -11.07 12.69
C GLN A 54 -8.92 -10.53 11.36
N ARG A 55 -9.73 -9.46 11.44
CA ARG A 55 -10.10 -8.68 10.24
C ARG A 55 -8.87 -7.94 9.74
N TYR A 56 -8.74 -7.76 8.43
CA TYR A 56 -7.69 -6.93 7.85
C TYR A 56 -8.26 -5.83 6.97
N LEU A 57 -7.55 -4.71 6.90
CA LEU A 57 -7.78 -3.60 6.00
C LEU A 57 -6.46 -3.28 5.30
N ILE A 58 -6.49 -3.03 3.99
CA ILE A 58 -5.33 -2.53 3.26
C ILE A 58 -5.48 -1.02 3.08
N ASP A 59 -4.54 -0.24 3.59
CA ASP A 59 -4.45 1.19 3.31
C ASP A 59 -3.90 1.39 1.89
N PRO A 60 -4.69 1.94 0.93
CA PRO A 60 -4.31 2.03 -0.48
C PRO A 60 -3.13 2.98 -0.76
N GLN A 61 -2.66 3.79 0.20
CA GLN A 61 -1.43 4.58 0.07
C GLN A 61 -1.35 5.51 -1.18
N THR A 62 -2.48 5.96 -1.72
CA THR A 62 -2.52 6.76 -2.98
C THR A 62 -1.82 8.12 -2.86
N HIS A 63 -1.70 8.66 -1.65
CA HIS A 63 -0.94 9.88 -1.38
C HIS A 63 0.54 9.77 -1.79
N ALA A 64 1.12 8.56 -1.80
CA ALA A 64 2.51 8.36 -2.19
C ALA A 64 2.82 8.91 -3.60
N PHE A 65 1.84 8.87 -4.51
CA PHE A 65 1.98 9.35 -5.88
C PHE A 65 1.92 10.89 -6.03
N GLN A 66 1.53 11.61 -4.98
CA GLN A 66 1.47 13.07 -4.96
C GLN A 66 2.81 13.71 -4.58
N HIS A 67 3.77 12.92 -4.09
CA HIS A 67 5.11 13.42 -3.77
C HIS A 67 5.94 13.70 -5.02
N ASP A 68 7.00 14.50 -4.86
CA ASP A 68 7.98 14.72 -5.92
C ASP A 68 8.57 13.36 -6.39
N PRO A 69 8.76 13.16 -7.72
CA PRO A 69 9.29 11.92 -8.28
C PRO A 69 10.56 11.39 -7.60
N SER A 70 11.41 12.26 -7.04
CA SER A 70 12.61 11.85 -6.31
C SER A 70 12.34 10.97 -5.08
N HIS A 71 11.15 11.05 -4.47
CA HIS A 71 10.80 10.24 -3.29
C HIS A 71 10.33 8.83 -3.65
N VAL A 72 9.83 8.65 -4.87
CA VAL A 72 9.21 7.39 -5.34
C VAL A 72 10.04 6.68 -6.41
N THR A 73 11.12 7.29 -6.88
CA THR A 73 12.07 6.71 -7.83
C THR A 73 13.38 6.28 -7.16
N VAL A 74 14.13 5.44 -7.86
CA VAL A 74 15.49 5.00 -7.53
C VAL A 74 16.39 5.18 -8.75
N LEU A 75 17.64 5.56 -8.52
CA LEU A 75 18.68 5.57 -9.55
C LEU A 75 19.11 4.13 -9.84
N ARG A 76 19.17 3.77 -11.11
CA ARG A 76 19.65 2.47 -11.60
C ARG A 76 21.11 2.57 -12.02
N ASP A 77 21.73 1.41 -12.19
CA ASP A 77 23.15 1.30 -12.55
C ASP A 77 23.46 1.92 -13.92
N ASP A 78 22.47 1.99 -14.81
CA ASP A 78 22.55 2.64 -16.13
C ASP A 78 22.38 4.18 -16.07
N GLY A 79 22.28 4.75 -14.87
CA GLY A 79 22.07 6.18 -14.65
C GLY A 79 20.62 6.64 -14.81
N THR A 80 19.69 5.76 -15.16
CA THR A 80 18.27 6.10 -15.32
C THR A 80 17.54 6.11 -13.97
N ARG A 81 16.45 6.88 -13.87
CA ARG A 81 15.52 6.81 -12.74
C ARG A 81 14.30 6.00 -13.10
N SER A 82 13.93 5.08 -12.20
CA SER A 82 12.72 4.27 -12.33
C SER A 82 11.97 4.24 -11.02
N LEU A 83 10.68 3.91 -11.04
CA LEU A 83 9.89 3.71 -9.81
C LEU A 83 10.49 2.63 -8.90
N LYS A 84 10.35 2.83 -7.60
CA LYS A 84 10.52 1.76 -6.60
C LYS A 84 9.54 0.62 -6.92
N ARG A 85 9.97 -0.63 -6.76
CA ARG A 85 9.20 -1.81 -7.18
C ARG A 85 7.77 -1.87 -6.60
N SER A 86 7.59 -1.52 -5.33
CA SER A 86 6.26 -1.50 -4.70
C SER A 86 5.36 -0.42 -5.31
N ILE A 87 5.93 0.77 -5.54
CA ILE A 87 5.23 1.91 -6.15
C ILE A 87 4.85 1.58 -7.59
N ASP A 88 5.73 0.95 -8.36
CA ASP A 88 5.43 0.51 -9.72
C ASP A 88 4.28 -0.51 -9.76
N ARG A 89 4.29 -1.49 -8.86
CA ARG A 89 3.18 -2.45 -8.74
C ARG A 89 1.86 -1.79 -8.38
N LEU A 90 1.86 -0.88 -7.40
CA LEU A 90 0.66 -0.12 -7.04
C LEU A 90 0.19 0.79 -8.18
N ALA A 91 1.10 1.45 -8.89
CA ALA A 91 0.77 2.27 -10.05
C ALA A 91 0.12 1.42 -11.14
N ASN A 92 0.61 0.21 -11.39
CA ASN A 92 0.01 -0.71 -12.36
C ASN A 92 -1.36 -1.24 -11.91
N HIS A 93 -1.57 -1.47 -10.61
CA HIS A 93 -2.88 -1.87 -10.06
C HIS A 93 -3.93 -0.76 -10.23
N TYR A 94 -3.61 0.45 -9.76
CA TYR A 94 -4.52 1.59 -9.84
C TYR A 94 -4.70 2.14 -11.27
N ASP A 95 -3.68 2.00 -12.12
CA ASP A 95 -3.70 2.34 -13.55
C ASP A 95 -4.04 3.82 -13.82
N GLY A 96 -4.57 4.11 -15.01
CA GLY A 96 -5.12 5.42 -15.36
C GLY A 96 -4.11 6.57 -15.17
N PRO A 97 -4.53 7.72 -14.59
CA PRO A 97 -3.63 8.84 -14.33
C PRO A 97 -2.44 8.49 -13.43
N ILE A 98 -2.61 7.57 -12.46
CA ILE A 98 -1.54 7.15 -11.55
C ILE A 98 -0.42 6.49 -12.35
N ARG A 99 -0.73 5.44 -13.12
CA ARG A 99 0.26 4.76 -13.96
C ARG A 99 0.91 5.67 -14.98
N LYS A 100 0.14 6.58 -15.58
CA LYS A 100 0.63 7.51 -16.59
C LYS A 100 1.66 8.49 -16.05
N HIS A 101 1.56 8.88 -14.78
CA HIS A 101 2.31 10.01 -14.21
C HIS A 101 3.26 9.64 -13.07
N ALA A 102 3.07 8.50 -12.40
CA ALA A 102 3.92 8.06 -11.29
C ALA A 102 5.41 8.10 -11.68
N GLY A 103 6.22 8.76 -10.83
CA GLY A 103 7.66 8.88 -11.04
C GLY A 103 8.08 9.84 -12.16
N ARG A 104 7.14 10.52 -12.81
CA ARG A 104 7.39 11.56 -13.82
C ARG A 104 7.02 12.94 -13.31
N ARG A 105 5.88 13.05 -12.63
CA ARG A 105 5.40 14.25 -11.95
C ARG A 105 4.45 13.86 -10.82
N PRO A 106 4.21 14.74 -9.84
CA PRO A 106 3.15 14.55 -8.86
C PRO A 106 1.80 14.27 -9.52
N VAL A 107 1.10 13.24 -9.05
CA VAL A 107 -0.29 12.99 -9.39
C VAL A 107 -1.15 14.00 -8.63
N LEU A 108 -2.02 14.72 -9.33
CA LEU A 108 -2.84 15.79 -8.75
C LEU A 108 -4.33 15.41 -8.78
N PRO A 109 -5.15 15.90 -7.83
CA PRO A 109 -6.61 15.66 -7.84
C PRO A 109 -7.28 16.07 -9.16
N ALA A 110 -6.80 17.15 -9.79
CA ALA A 110 -7.31 17.63 -11.08
C ALA A 110 -7.15 16.61 -12.23
N MET A 111 -6.31 15.58 -12.07
CA MET A 111 -6.17 14.50 -13.06
C MET A 111 -7.30 13.46 -12.99
N PHE A 112 -8.21 13.59 -12.01
CA PHE A 112 -9.40 12.76 -11.80
C PHE A 112 -10.67 13.61 -11.88
N SER A 113 -10.66 14.69 -12.67
CA SER A 113 -11.82 15.59 -12.82
C SER A 113 -12.98 14.97 -13.59
N GLU A 114 -12.72 13.89 -14.34
CA GLU A 114 -13.75 13.13 -15.05
C GLU A 114 -14.30 12.03 -14.14
N ASP A 115 -15.62 12.02 -13.94
CA ASP A 115 -16.30 11.09 -13.02
C ASP A 115 -16.00 9.62 -13.32
N GLU A 116 -15.89 9.26 -14.60
CA GLU A 116 -15.57 7.89 -15.02
C GLU A 116 -14.18 7.47 -14.54
N VAL A 117 -13.18 8.34 -14.70
CA VAL A 117 -11.80 8.11 -14.26
C VAL A 117 -11.70 8.00 -12.75
N LEU A 118 -12.44 8.84 -12.01
CA LEU A 118 -12.49 8.77 -10.55
C LEU A 118 -13.17 7.48 -10.08
N ARG A 119 -14.29 7.10 -10.70
CA ARG A 119 -15.02 5.87 -10.38
C ARG A 119 -14.12 4.65 -10.54
N GLU A 120 -13.40 4.54 -11.66
CA GLU A 120 -12.47 3.42 -11.89
C GLU A 120 -11.37 3.35 -10.81
N LEU A 121 -10.80 4.49 -10.40
CA LEU A 121 -9.81 4.52 -9.33
C LEU A 121 -10.42 4.03 -8.00
N VAL A 122 -11.62 4.48 -7.66
CA VAL A 122 -12.31 4.07 -6.42
C VAL A 122 -12.60 2.58 -6.43
N GLU A 123 -13.06 2.02 -7.55
CA GLU A 123 -13.30 0.58 -7.71
C GLU A 123 -12.02 -0.24 -7.50
N ARG A 124 -10.87 0.24 -7.99
CA ARG A 124 -9.57 -0.39 -7.79
C ARG A 124 -8.99 -0.20 -6.38
N CYS A 125 -9.50 0.76 -5.61
CA CYS A 125 -9.13 0.91 -4.19
C CYS A 125 -9.86 -0.08 -3.28
N ILE A 126 -10.99 -0.63 -3.73
CA ILE A 126 -11.83 -1.57 -2.97
C ILE A 126 -11.68 -3.03 -3.42
N THR A 127 -10.90 -3.29 -4.49
CA THR A 127 -10.63 -4.62 -5.06
C THR A 127 -9.15 -4.96 -5.02
#